data_AF-A0A973XF25-F1
#
_entry.id   AF-A0A973XF25-F1
#
_cell.length_a   1.000
_cell.length_b   1.000
_cell.length_c   1.000
_cell.angle_alpha   90.00
_cell.angle_beta   90.00
_cell.angle_gamma   90.00
#
_symmetry.space_group_name_H-M   'P 1'
#
loop_
_entity.id
_entity.type
_entity.pdbx_description
1 polymer ?
#
loop_
_entity_poly.entity_id
_entity_poly.type
_entity_poly.pdbx_seq_one_letter_code
_entity_poly.pdbx_strand_id
1 'polypeptide(L)'
;MTETALIEPSFADALRAIEQSTDLAPQKRAQWASALRQIAKALDKPMETLPARWTAVTFSIERLHHAVVGANSKTLANQKSNVKAALRWFADEAAVPSRGAPLTPAWQALRDKLPDDRQRAKLSGLMRYCSAKGIAPEAVDEPVLDQFMRYRGETTALATNAAARRAIARAWNAAPETIEGWPAQRLLEPPITAARGPAWEEFPEGLRNDITAHLDRMTAKKRSLNGKRRRPCKASTVRTRRAELLAAARTAVRLGIPIESLTSLCALLHPDVSSRVIEAYWEEDGTEPRVYTIDLGWKVLSIARELGTFTEEELDRLNEVRETLELWRRGGMTEKNLTLVRQVLSEGVWARVCGLPGMLMKQARLLREQAQVKAAVTAQLAVGIGILLFAPVRLANLSGIKLDENLIKPGGPQSPYRLVFPHYDVKNRVDLEYPLDDELTSLIDEYVYDYRPALLRGSNESWLFPGEAGGHKSGSTFSEQIMDRVESATGLRLTAHQFRHAAAAIWLKHHPGDYETVRRVLGHRNIQTTIRFYCGLETIQANAMFGDMIRGLMRPELTGA
;
A
#
# COMPACT_ATOMS: atom_id res chain seq x y z
N MET A 1 -19.94 -23.00 0.60
CA MET A 1 -19.77 -21.63 1.12
C MET A 1 -21.16 -21.07 1.34
N THR A 2 -21.61 -21.01 2.59
CA THR A 2 -22.91 -20.45 2.94
C THR A 2 -22.90 -18.96 2.59
N GLU A 3 -23.75 -18.56 1.65
CA GLU A 3 -24.03 -17.15 1.36
C GLU A 3 -24.31 -16.44 2.68
N THR A 4 -23.51 -15.43 3.02
CA THR A 4 -23.75 -14.65 4.23
C THR A 4 -24.99 -13.80 3.98
N ALA A 5 -26.15 -14.30 4.41
CA ALA A 5 -27.42 -13.61 4.27
C ALA A 5 -27.33 -12.21 4.87
N LEU A 6 -27.76 -11.20 4.10
CA LEU A 6 -27.81 -9.82 4.56
C LEU A 6 -28.76 -9.72 5.76
N ILE A 7 -28.35 -8.98 6.80
CA ILE A 7 -29.15 -8.79 8.02
C ILE A 7 -29.97 -7.49 7.99
N GLU A 8 -30.05 -6.84 6.83
CA GLU A 8 -30.75 -5.57 6.60
C GLU A 8 -31.39 -5.59 5.18
N PRO A 9 -32.26 -4.63 4.84
CA PRO A 9 -32.83 -4.56 3.49
C PRO A 9 -31.78 -4.36 2.41
N SER A 10 -32.05 -4.85 1.20
CA SER A 10 -31.11 -4.88 0.08
C SER A 10 -31.41 -3.82 -1.00
N PHE A 11 -30.48 -3.60 -1.93
CA PHE A 11 -30.71 -2.76 -3.11
C PHE A 11 -31.93 -3.24 -3.91
N ALA A 12 -32.22 -4.55 -3.92
CA ALA A 12 -33.41 -5.10 -4.57
C ALA A 12 -34.70 -4.65 -3.87
N ASP A 13 -34.70 -4.58 -2.53
CA ASP A 13 -35.84 -4.08 -1.74
C ASP A 13 -36.05 -2.58 -1.95
N ALA A 14 -34.95 -1.81 -1.96
CA ALA A 14 -35.00 -0.38 -2.26
C ALA A 14 -35.52 -0.11 -3.67
N LEU A 15 -35.07 -0.90 -4.66
CA LEU A 15 -35.55 -0.79 -6.03
C LEU A 15 -37.06 -1.06 -6.11
N ARG A 16 -37.55 -2.14 -5.48
CA ARG A 16 -38.96 -2.51 -5.45
C ARG A 16 -39.82 -1.39 -4.86
N ALA A 17 -39.40 -0.83 -3.71
CA ALA A 17 -40.12 0.27 -3.06
C ALA A 17 -40.14 1.55 -3.93
N ILE A 18 -39.02 1.89 -4.57
CA ILE A 18 -38.95 3.04 -5.48
C ILE A 18 -39.90 2.84 -6.68
N GLU A 19 -39.91 1.65 -7.28
CA GLU A 19 -40.74 1.35 -8.45
C GLU A 19 -42.24 1.35 -8.14
N GLN A 20 -42.62 0.96 -6.93
CA GLN A 20 -44.01 0.92 -6.46
C GLN A 20 -44.49 2.25 -5.87
N SER A 21 -43.59 3.20 -5.58
CA SER A 21 -43.95 4.49 -4.99
C SER A 21 -44.81 5.34 -5.92
N THR A 22 -45.94 5.81 -5.37
CA THR A 22 -46.84 6.80 -5.99
C THR A 22 -46.42 8.25 -5.71
N ASP A 23 -45.58 8.46 -4.68
CA ASP A 23 -45.19 9.79 -4.19
C ASP A 23 -43.98 10.37 -4.93
N LEU A 24 -43.24 9.50 -5.63
CA LEU A 24 -42.11 9.91 -6.47
C LEU A 24 -42.56 10.25 -7.89
N ALA A 25 -42.14 11.42 -8.37
CA ALA A 25 -42.33 11.81 -9.77
C ALA A 25 -41.75 10.73 -10.72
N PRO A 26 -42.43 10.39 -11.84
CA PRO A 26 -42.04 9.28 -12.72
C PRO A 26 -40.58 9.35 -13.20
N GLN A 27 -40.10 10.55 -13.52
CA GLN A 27 -38.72 10.78 -13.95
C GLN A 27 -37.70 10.46 -12.85
N LYS A 28 -37.99 10.85 -11.60
CA LYS A 28 -37.11 10.62 -10.44
C LYS A 28 -37.06 9.14 -10.09
N ARG A 29 -38.20 8.44 -10.16
CA ARG A 29 -38.31 7.00 -10.01
C ARG A 29 -37.42 6.26 -11.02
N ALA A 30 -37.53 6.60 -12.31
CA ALA A 30 -36.71 6.00 -13.36
C ALA A 30 -35.20 6.27 -13.16
N GLN A 31 -34.83 7.51 -12.79
CA GLN A 31 -33.44 7.90 -12.54
C GLN A 31 -32.82 7.13 -11.37
N TRP A 32 -33.53 7.01 -10.25
CA TRP A 32 -33.05 6.30 -9.06
C TRP A 32 -32.96 4.79 -9.29
N ALA A 33 -33.99 4.20 -9.91
CA ALA A 33 -33.98 2.79 -10.29
C ALA A 33 -32.80 2.46 -11.23
N SER A 34 -32.56 3.30 -12.24
CA SER A 34 -31.42 3.18 -13.14
C SER A 34 -30.08 3.30 -12.38
N ALA A 35 -29.95 4.30 -11.49
CA ALA A 35 -28.73 4.50 -10.72
C ALA A 35 -28.39 3.30 -9.81
N LEU A 36 -29.39 2.73 -9.12
CA LEU A 36 -29.19 1.53 -8.29
C LEU A 36 -28.70 0.34 -9.13
N ARG A 37 -29.32 0.09 -10.29
CA ARG A 37 -28.90 -0.99 -11.21
C ARG A 37 -27.48 -0.77 -11.74
N GLN A 38 -27.16 0.45 -12.17
CA GLN A 38 -25.84 0.77 -12.72
C GLN A 38 -24.74 0.66 -11.67
N ILE A 39 -25.00 1.09 -10.42
CA ILE A 39 -24.03 0.93 -9.33
C ILE A 39 -23.89 -0.53 -8.89
N ALA A 40 -24.97 -1.31 -8.84
CA ALA A 40 -24.88 -2.74 -8.54
C ALA A 40 -24.06 -3.47 -9.61
N LYS A 41 -24.31 -3.17 -10.89
CA LYS A 41 -23.51 -3.66 -12.03
C LYS A 41 -22.05 -3.23 -11.91
N ALA A 42 -21.79 -1.97 -11.57
CA ALA A 42 -20.44 -1.44 -11.42
C ALA A 42 -19.66 -2.09 -10.26
N LEU A 43 -20.36 -2.51 -9.20
CA LEU A 43 -19.80 -3.25 -8.07
C LEU A 43 -19.65 -4.75 -8.35
N ASP A 44 -20.16 -5.23 -9.49
CA ASP A 44 -20.22 -6.64 -9.88
C ASP A 44 -20.85 -7.53 -8.79
N LYS A 45 -21.97 -7.06 -8.23
CA LYS A 45 -22.71 -7.76 -7.17
C LYS A 45 -24.21 -7.82 -7.48
N PRO A 46 -24.87 -8.95 -7.20
CA PRO A 46 -26.34 -9.03 -7.21
C PRO A 46 -26.93 -8.00 -6.23
N MET A 47 -28.06 -7.41 -6.58
CA MET A 47 -28.69 -6.34 -5.80
C MET A 47 -29.17 -6.84 -4.42
N GLU A 48 -29.47 -8.12 -4.31
CA GLU A 48 -29.88 -8.83 -3.10
C GLU A 48 -28.76 -8.89 -2.05
N THR A 49 -27.50 -8.79 -2.50
CA THR A 49 -26.31 -8.85 -1.63
C THR A 49 -25.79 -7.48 -1.21
N LEU A 50 -26.40 -6.40 -1.72
CA LEU A 50 -25.98 -5.02 -1.44
C LEU A 50 -26.91 -4.38 -0.41
N PRO A 51 -26.42 -3.89 0.74
CA PRO A 51 -27.26 -3.22 1.71
C PRO A 51 -27.89 -1.93 1.19
N ALA A 52 -29.19 -1.75 1.42
CA ALA A 52 -29.98 -0.57 1.10
C ALA A 52 -29.67 0.66 1.98
N ARG A 53 -28.45 0.76 2.49
CA ARG A 53 -28.04 1.80 3.44
C ARG A 53 -26.77 2.49 2.94
N TRP A 54 -26.85 3.78 2.71
CA TRP A 54 -25.72 4.57 2.17
C TRP A 54 -24.43 4.38 2.99
N THR A 55 -24.52 4.38 4.32
CA THR A 55 -23.34 4.23 5.20
C THR A 55 -22.66 2.86 5.07
N ALA A 56 -23.34 1.83 4.57
CA ALA A 56 -22.75 0.51 4.31
C ALA A 56 -21.99 0.48 2.97
N VAL A 57 -22.60 1.04 1.92
CA VAL A 57 -22.10 0.92 0.55
C VAL A 57 -21.21 2.09 0.13
N THR A 58 -21.22 3.21 0.87
CA THR A 58 -20.50 4.44 0.49
C THR A 58 -19.03 4.19 0.18
N PHE A 59 -18.33 3.37 0.95
CA PHE A 59 -16.91 3.11 0.69
C PHE A 59 -16.68 2.40 -0.65
N SER A 60 -17.46 1.35 -0.94
CA SER A 60 -17.35 0.60 -2.19
C SER A 60 -17.76 1.45 -3.39
N ILE A 61 -18.84 2.21 -3.25
CA ILE A 61 -19.34 3.13 -4.27
C ILE A 61 -18.32 4.24 -4.52
N GLU A 62 -17.72 4.83 -3.48
CA GLU A 62 -16.77 5.91 -3.67
C GLU A 62 -15.50 5.47 -4.39
N ARG A 63 -15.07 4.22 -4.19
CA ARG A 63 -13.93 3.61 -4.89
C ARG A 63 -14.20 3.26 -6.34
N LEU A 64 -15.45 3.30 -6.80
CA LEU A 64 -15.73 3.14 -8.23
C LEU A 64 -15.06 4.27 -9.01
N HIS A 65 -14.31 3.88 -10.03
CA HIS A 65 -13.64 4.80 -10.94
C HIS A 65 -14.37 4.81 -12.28
N HIS A 66 -14.66 6.00 -12.81
CA HIS A 66 -15.48 6.17 -14.01
C HIS A 66 -14.92 5.39 -15.23
N ALA A 67 -13.59 5.33 -15.37
CA ALA A 67 -12.93 4.58 -16.43
C ALA A 67 -13.13 3.05 -16.34
N VAL A 68 -13.35 2.51 -15.14
CA VAL A 68 -13.62 1.07 -14.93
C VAL A 68 -15.08 0.76 -15.23
N VAL A 69 -15.98 1.69 -14.91
CA VAL A 69 -17.43 1.55 -15.12
C VAL A 69 -17.86 1.90 -16.57
N GLY A 70 -16.92 2.32 -17.42
CA GLY A 70 -17.22 2.73 -18.80
C GLY A 70 -18.02 4.03 -18.88
N ALA A 71 -17.90 4.90 -17.88
CA ALA A 71 -18.62 6.17 -17.79
C ALA A 71 -17.66 7.37 -17.78
N ASN A 72 -18.18 8.56 -18.08
CA ASN A 72 -17.44 9.79 -17.77
C ASN A 72 -17.56 10.14 -16.29
N SER A 73 -16.65 10.98 -15.79
CA SER A 73 -16.58 11.37 -14.38
C SER A 73 -17.90 11.99 -13.87
N LYS A 74 -18.55 12.85 -14.68
CA LYS A 74 -19.81 13.51 -14.33
C LYS A 74 -20.97 12.51 -14.23
N THR A 75 -21.05 11.54 -15.14
CA THR A 75 -22.07 10.49 -15.13
C THR A 75 -21.95 9.62 -13.88
N LEU A 76 -20.74 9.17 -13.54
CA LEU A 76 -20.54 8.40 -12.31
C LEU A 76 -20.86 9.23 -11.07
N ALA A 77 -20.44 10.50 -11.01
CA ALA A 77 -20.79 11.39 -9.91
C ALA A 77 -22.32 11.55 -9.76
N ASN A 78 -23.05 11.70 -10.86
CA ASN A 78 -24.51 11.76 -10.86
C ASN A 78 -25.14 10.43 -10.38
N GLN A 79 -24.62 9.28 -10.83
CA GLN A 79 -25.08 7.97 -10.35
C GLN A 79 -24.86 7.80 -8.84
N LYS A 80 -23.67 8.16 -8.33
CA LYS A 80 -23.36 8.15 -6.89
C LYS A 80 -24.33 9.04 -6.11
N SER A 81 -24.59 10.26 -6.60
CA SER A 81 -25.53 11.20 -5.99
C SER A 81 -26.96 10.65 -5.98
N ASN A 82 -27.42 10.07 -7.09
CA ASN A 82 -28.75 9.49 -7.20
C ASN A 82 -28.93 8.26 -6.30
N VAL A 83 -27.95 7.36 -6.22
CA VAL A 83 -27.99 6.23 -5.27
C VAL A 83 -28.04 6.73 -3.83
N LYS A 84 -27.22 7.72 -3.48
CA LYS A 84 -27.26 8.31 -2.13
C LYS A 84 -28.64 8.88 -1.81
N ALA A 85 -29.28 9.58 -2.75
CA ALA A 85 -30.61 10.14 -2.56
C ALA A 85 -31.68 9.04 -2.46
N ALA A 86 -31.63 8.05 -3.34
CA ALA A 86 -32.53 6.90 -3.36
C ALA A 86 -32.50 6.11 -2.05
N LEU A 87 -31.29 5.80 -1.55
CA LEU A 87 -31.13 5.05 -0.30
C LEU A 87 -31.53 5.87 0.94
N ARG A 88 -31.40 7.20 0.90
CA ARG A 88 -31.90 8.07 1.98
C ARG A 88 -33.42 8.07 2.02
N TRP A 89 -34.05 8.27 0.86
CA TRP A 89 -35.51 8.18 0.75
C TRP A 89 -36.04 6.82 1.20
N PHE A 90 -35.42 5.73 0.75
CA PHE A 90 -35.84 4.39 1.16
C PHE A 90 -35.65 4.16 2.67
N ALA A 91 -34.60 4.73 3.27
CA ALA A 91 -34.40 4.63 4.69
C ALA A 91 -35.50 5.32 5.49
N ASP A 92 -36.01 6.46 5.02
CA ASP A 92 -37.14 7.15 5.64
C ASP A 92 -38.44 6.35 5.46
N GLU A 93 -38.69 5.83 4.25
CA GLU A 93 -39.91 5.09 3.89
C GLU A 93 -40.03 3.74 4.65
N ALA A 94 -38.97 2.94 4.64
CA ALA A 94 -38.96 1.62 5.25
C ALA A 94 -38.47 1.64 6.71
N ALA A 95 -38.41 2.82 7.33
CA ALA A 95 -37.89 3.05 8.68
C ALA A 95 -36.52 2.35 8.93
N VAL A 96 -35.68 2.30 7.89
CA VAL A 96 -34.36 1.67 7.98
C VAL A 96 -33.46 2.57 8.82
N PRO A 97 -32.86 2.07 9.90
CA PRO A 97 -31.98 2.89 10.71
C PRO A 97 -30.82 3.46 9.89
N SER A 98 -30.41 4.69 10.24
CA SER A 98 -29.26 5.35 9.62
C SER A 98 -27.94 4.56 9.75
N ARG A 99 -27.89 3.59 10.67
CA ARG A 99 -26.77 2.67 10.91
C ARG A 99 -27.29 1.27 11.19
N GLY A 100 -26.89 0.28 10.40
CA GLY A 100 -27.11 -1.16 10.60
C GLY A 100 -28.56 -1.57 10.77
N ALA A 101 -28.75 -2.81 11.20
CA ALA A 101 -30.06 -3.36 11.55
C ALA A 101 -30.70 -2.65 12.76
N PRO A 102 -32.04 -2.67 12.91
CA PRO A 102 -32.73 -2.14 14.09
C PRO A 102 -32.28 -2.85 15.36
N LEU A 103 -32.32 -2.13 16.49
CA LEU A 103 -32.02 -2.71 17.80
C LEU A 103 -33.27 -3.40 18.34
N THR A 104 -33.11 -4.58 18.93
CA THR A 104 -34.20 -5.18 19.72
C THR A 104 -34.42 -4.35 21.00
N PRO A 105 -35.59 -4.45 21.66
CA PRO A 105 -35.88 -3.70 22.88
C PRO A 105 -34.80 -3.87 23.97
N ALA A 106 -34.28 -5.09 24.15
CA ALA A 106 -33.21 -5.38 25.11
C ALA A 106 -31.93 -4.60 24.81
N TRP A 107 -31.51 -4.57 23.53
CA TRP A 107 -30.32 -3.82 23.11
C TRP A 107 -30.53 -2.30 23.12
N GLN A 108 -31.75 -1.84 22.83
CA GLN A 108 -32.11 -0.42 22.90
C GLN A 108 -32.01 0.09 24.34
N ALA A 109 -32.55 -0.66 25.31
CA ALA A 109 -32.47 -0.31 26.73
C ALA A 109 -31.03 -0.18 27.24
N LEU A 110 -30.13 -1.10 26.84
CA LEU A 110 -28.71 -1.02 27.19
C LEU A 110 -28.01 0.16 26.49
N ARG A 111 -28.34 0.42 25.23
CA ARG A 111 -27.78 1.53 24.47
C ARG A 111 -28.12 2.89 25.09
N ASP A 112 -29.35 3.05 25.57
CA ASP A 112 -29.83 4.32 26.11
C ASP A 112 -29.18 4.65 27.46
N LYS A 113 -28.74 3.63 28.22
CA LYS A 113 -27.97 3.79 29.45
C LYS A 113 -26.49 4.13 29.23
N LEU A 114 -25.95 4.01 28.00
CA LEU A 114 -24.54 4.34 27.73
C LEU A 114 -24.32 5.86 27.76
N PRO A 115 -23.48 6.38 28.69
CA PRO A 115 -23.32 7.82 28.88
C PRO A 115 -22.40 8.47 27.84
N ASP A 116 -21.41 7.72 27.31
CA ASP A 116 -20.39 8.22 26.39
C ASP A 116 -20.74 7.93 24.91
N ASP A 117 -20.80 8.98 24.09
CA ASP A 117 -20.99 8.89 22.64
C ASP A 117 -19.93 8.05 21.94
N ARG A 118 -18.68 8.09 22.43
CA ARG A 118 -17.58 7.32 21.84
C ARG A 118 -17.72 5.83 22.14
N GLN A 119 -18.12 5.47 23.35
CA GLN A 119 -18.48 4.10 23.72
C GLN A 119 -19.69 3.60 22.92
N ARG A 120 -20.75 4.42 22.82
CA ARG A 120 -21.93 4.14 21.98
C ARG A 120 -21.56 3.87 20.52
N ALA A 121 -20.65 4.66 19.95
CA ALA A 121 -20.19 4.48 18.57
C ALA A 121 -19.42 3.17 18.37
N LYS A 122 -18.56 2.78 19.32
CA LYS A 122 -17.78 1.53 19.27
C LYS A 122 -18.66 0.28 19.39
N LEU A 123 -19.65 0.30 20.26
CA LEU A 123 -20.53 -0.84 20.52
C LEU A 123 -21.70 -0.94 19.54
N SER A 124 -22.10 0.16 18.89
CA SER A 124 -23.28 0.18 18.01
C SER A 124 -23.26 -0.88 16.91
N GLY A 125 -22.09 -1.22 16.36
CA GLY A 125 -21.99 -2.24 15.32
C GLY A 125 -22.34 -3.63 15.86
N LEU A 126 -21.77 -3.99 17.01
CA LEU A 126 -21.99 -5.27 17.68
C LEU A 126 -23.46 -5.42 18.13
N MET A 127 -24.01 -4.41 18.81
CA MET A 127 -25.40 -4.44 19.30
C MET A 127 -26.42 -4.69 18.18
N ARG A 128 -26.21 -4.05 17.01
CA ARG A 128 -27.10 -4.18 15.85
C ARG A 128 -26.94 -5.53 15.15
N TYR A 129 -25.71 -6.03 15.07
CA TYR A 129 -25.46 -7.39 14.58
C TYR A 129 -26.16 -8.43 15.47
N CYS A 130 -25.99 -8.34 16.79
CA CYS A 130 -26.65 -9.22 17.75
C CYS A 130 -28.18 -9.11 17.65
N SER A 131 -28.71 -7.88 17.56
CA SER A 131 -30.15 -7.65 17.39
C SER A 131 -30.71 -8.36 16.14
N ALA A 132 -30.03 -8.26 15.01
CA ALA A 132 -30.48 -8.89 13.76
C ALA A 132 -30.35 -10.41 13.75
N LYS A 133 -29.41 -10.96 14.52
CA LYS A 133 -29.21 -12.40 14.69
C LYS A 133 -30.05 -12.98 15.84
N GLY A 134 -30.83 -12.17 16.55
CA GLY A 134 -31.60 -12.61 17.71
C GLY A 134 -30.74 -12.99 18.92
N ILE A 135 -29.49 -12.49 19.00
CA ILE A 135 -28.57 -12.75 20.09
C ILE A 135 -28.85 -11.77 21.23
N ALA A 136 -29.19 -12.29 22.41
CA ALA A 136 -29.41 -11.52 23.63
C ALA A 136 -28.08 -10.94 24.17
N PRO A 137 -28.09 -9.81 24.89
CA PRO A 137 -26.89 -9.22 25.48
C PRO A 137 -26.05 -10.20 26.32
N GLU A 138 -26.71 -11.09 27.05
CA GLU A 138 -26.10 -12.07 27.96
C GLU A 138 -25.38 -13.21 27.22
N ALA A 139 -25.71 -13.42 25.93
CA ALA A 139 -25.12 -14.46 25.09
C ALA A 139 -23.90 -13.97 24.29
N VAL A 140 -23.41 -12.75 24.54
CA VAL A 140 -22.26 -12.20 23.84
C VAL A 140 -20.95 -12.72 24.43
N ASP A 141 -20.29 -13.58 23.66
CA ASP A 141 -19.01 -14.22 23.98
C ASP A 141 -17.94 -14.01 22.88
N GLU A 142 -16.78 -14.67 23.02
CA GLU A 142 -15.70 -14.60 22.02
C GLU A 142 -16.13 -15.11 20.63
N PRO A 143 -16.80 -16.28 20.50
CA PRO A 143 -17.39 -16.72 19.23
C PRO A 143 -18.33 -15.69 18.57
N VAL A 144 -19.21 -15.05 19.34
CA VAL A 144 -20.10 -14.00 18.80
C VAL A 144 -19.30 -12.80 18.32
N LEU A 145 -18.28 -12.38 19.07
CA LEU A 145 -17.39 -11.30 18.66
C LEU A 145 -16.60 -11.69 17.40
N ASP A 146 -16.13 -12.93 17.28
CA ASP A 146 -15.44 -13.44 16.07
C ASP A 146 -16.35 -13.41 14.84
N GLN A 147 -17.58 -13.92 14.98
CA GLN A 147 -18.57 -13.88 13.91
C GLN A 147 -18.94 -12.45 13.52
N PHE A 148 -19.09 -11.55 14.49
CA PHE A 148 -19.31 -10.14 14.20
C PHE A 148 -18.12 -9.51 13.47
N MET A 149 -16.88 -9.79 13.89
CA MET A 149 -15.67 -9.26 13.27
C MET A 149 -15.51 -9.80 11.84
N ARG A 150 -15.89 -11.06 11.60
CA ARG A 150 -15.97 -11.65 10.25
C ARG A 150 -17.04 -10.96 9.40
N TYR A 151 -18.27 -10.88 9.88
CA TYR A 151 -19.38 -10.19 9.21
C TYR A 151 -18.99 -8.75 8.87
N ARG A 152 -18.38 -8.02 9.82
CA ARG A 152 -17.90 -6.65 9.63
C ARG A 152 -16.84 -6.56 8.53
N GLY A 153 -15.96 -7.54 8.41
CA GLY A 153 -14.93 -7.60 7.35
C GLY A 153 -15.50 -7.95 5.98
N GLU A 154 -16.54 -8.77 5.94
CA GLU A 154 -17.20 -9.18 4.69
C GLU A 154 -18.17 -8.12 4.15
N THR A 155 -18.77 -7.31 5.04
CA THR A 155 -19.87 -6.39 4.70
C THR A 155 -19.54 -4.90 4.84
N THR A 156 -18.42 -4.54 5.46
CA THR A 156 -18.03 -3.14 5.68
C THR A 156 -16.56 -2.89 5.37
N ALA A 157 -16.18 -1.62 5.24
CA ALA A 157 -14.79 -1.20 5.10
C ALA A 157 -14.10 -0.91 6.45
N LEU A 158 -14.78 -1.16 7.56
CA LEU A 158 -14.27 -0.84 8.88
C LEU A 158 -13.14 -1.80 9.26
N ALA A 159 -12.12 -1.29 9.95
CA ALA A 159 -11.00 -2.11 10.40
C ALA A 159 -11.48 -3.33 11.21
N THR A 160 -10.93 -4.50 10.91
CA THR A 160 -11.18 -5.78 11.59
C THR A 160 -9.95 -6.33 12.31
N ASN A 161 -8.87 -5.54 12.36
CA ASN A 161 -7.62 -5.92 13.00
C ASN A 161 -7.75 -6.00 14.55
N ALA A 162 -6.70 -6.52 15.20
CA ALA A 162 -6.65 -6.69 16.64
C ALA A 162 -6.92 -5.38 17.43
N ALA A 163 -6.50 -4.22 16.90
CA ALA A 163 -6.77 -2.93 17.52
C ALA A 163 -8.26 -2.57 17.49
N ALA A 164 -8.95 -2.85 16.38
CA ALA A 164 -10.39 -2.64 16.26
C ALA A 164 -11.18 -3.59 17.17
N ARG A 165 -10.80 -4.88 17.22
CA ARG A 165 -11.39 -5.85 18.16
C ARG A 165 -11.24 -5.38 19.60
N ARG A 166 -10.02 -5.00 20.00
CA ARG A 166 -9.71 -4.48 21.34
C ARG A 166 -10.53 -3.26 21.71
N ALA A 167 -10.73 -2.34 20.77
CA ALA A 167 -11.51 -1.14 21.04
C ALA A 167 -12.98 -1.46 21.38
N ILE A 168 -13.55 -2.52 20.78
CA ILE A 168 -14.89 -3.02 21.08
C ILE A 168 -14.88 -3.72 22.45
N ALA A 169 -13.96 -4.66 22.67
CA ALA A 169 -13.85 -5.40 23.92
C ALA A 169 -13.69 -4.47 25.13
N ARG A 170 -12.88 -3.41 25.01
CA ARG A 170 -12.76 -2.37 26.04
C ARG A 170 -14.04 -1.61 26.31
N ALA A 171 -14.70 -1.19 25.24
CA ALA A 171 -15.95 -0.46 25.38
C ALA A 171 -17.03 -1.34 26.05
N TRP A 172 -17.01 -2.65 25.76
CA TRP A 172 -17.89 -3.62 26.39
C TRP A 172 -17.54 -3.83 27.86
N ASN A 173 -16.27 -4.06 28.18
CA ASN A 173 -15.80 -4.35 29.53
C ASN A 173 -15.87 -3.16 30.50
N ALA A 174 -15.92 -1.93 30.00
CA ALA A 174 -16.08 -0.73 30.82
C ALA A 174 -17.55 -0.46 31.22
N ALA A 175 -18.51 -1.07 30.52
CA ALA A 175 -19.92 -0.82 30.76
C ALA A 175 -20.49 -1.46 32.05
N PRO A 176 -20.08 -2.67 32.51
CA PRO A 176 -20.53 -3.24 33.78
C PRO A 176 -20.29 -2.35 35.00
N GLU A 177 -19.24 -1.53 35.00
CA GLU A 177 -18.87 -0.66 36.12
C GLU A 177 -19.82 0.54 36.28
N THR A 178 -20.58 0.88 35.23
CA THR A 178 -21.34 2.12 35.15
C THR A 178 -22.82 1.92 34.80
N ILE A 179 -23.21 0.73 34.33
CA ILE A 179 -24.54 0.46 33.78
C ILE A 179 -25.17 -0.76 34.45
N GLU A 180 -26.23 -0.50 35.23
CA GLU A 180 -27.03 -1.55 35.84
C GLU A 180 -27.77 -2.39 34.77
N GLY A 181 -27.64 -3.72 34.89
CA GLY A 181 -28.19 -4.69 33.94
C GLY A 181 -27.32 -4.96 32.71
N TRP A 182 -26.08 -4.45 32.68
CA TRP A 182 -25.12 -4.84 31.64
C TRP A 182 -24.62 -6.29 31.87
N PRO A 183 -24.41 -7.09 30.81
CA PRO A 183 -23.90 -8.46 30.94
C PRO A 183 -22.60 -8.56 31.74
N ALA A 184 -22.53 -9.53 32.66
CA ALA A 184 -21.34 -9.78 33.48
C ALA A 184 -20.19 -10.42 32.68
N GLN A 185 -20.47 -11.00 31.51
CA GLN A 185 -19.48 -11.64 30.67
C GLN A 185 -18.52 -10.62 30.06
N ARG A 186 -17.21 -10.80 30.31
CA ARG A 186 -16.15 -9.94 29.78
C ARG A 186 -15.60 -10.51 28.47
N LEU A 187 -15.24 -9.60 27.56
CA LEU A 187 -14.57 -9.93 26.29
C LEU A 187 -13.05 -9.78 26.46
N LEU A 188 -12.28 -10.61 25.76
CA LEU A 188 -10.82 -10.60 25.80
C LEU A 188 -10.29 -9.29 25.23
N GLU A 189 -9.42 -8.61 25.98
CA GLU A 189 -8.69 -7.44 25.51
C GLU A 189 -7.28 -7.83 25.07
N PRO A 190 -6.97 -7.79 23.76
CA PRO A 190 -5.59 -7.98 23.31
C PRO A 190 -4.65 -6.95 23.97
N PRO A 191 -3.39 -7.26 24.31
CA PRO A 191 -2.47 -6.34 25.00
C PRO A 191 -2.00 -5.16 24.12
N ILE A 192 -1.92 -3.92 24.65
CA ILE A 192 -1.37 -2.76 23.90
C ILE A 192 0.15 -2.87 23.83
N THR A 193 0.69 -2.93 22.61
CA THR A 193 2.09 -2.62 22.34
C THR A 193 2.28 -1.10 22.47
N ALA A 194 2.38 -0.59 23.70
CA ALA A 194 2.84 0.76 23.95
C ALA A 194 4.35 0.81 23.66
N ALA A 195 4.85 1.94 23.15
CA ALA A 195 6.28 2.23 23.06
C ALA A 195 6.85 2.39 24.49
N ARG A 196 7.01 1.27 25.20
CA ARG A 196 7.64 1.19 26.52
C ARG A 196 9.07 0.74 26.31
N GLY A 197 9.97 1.69 26.24
CA GLY A 197 11.39 1.43 26.26
C GLY A 197 12.14 2.65 26.77
N PRO A 198 13.33 2.48 27.33
CA PRO A 198 14.16 3.60 27.77
C PRO A 198 14.42 4.62 26.66
N ALA A 199 14.54 5.88 27.04
CA ALA A 199 15.12 6.94 26.24
C ALA A 199 16.57 6.59 25.86
N TRP A 200 17.11 7.26 24.83
CA TRP A 200 18.46 6.96 24.37
C TRP A 200 19.49 7.20 25.48
N GLU A 201 19.27 8.24 26.28
CA GLU A 201 20.15 8.72 27.33
C GLU A 201 20.18 7.80 28.56
N GLU A 202 19.15 6.96 28.73
CA GLU A 202 19.04 6.00 29.85
C GLU A 202 19.86 4.73 29.62
N PHE A 203 20.28 4.44 28.38
CA PHE A 203 21.13 3.28 28.10
C PHE A 203 22.57 3.48 28.63
N PRO A 204 23.25 2.40 29.08
CA PRO A 204 24.62 2.49 29.56
C PRO A 204 25.54 3.16 28.54
N GLU A 205 26.48 3.97 29.05
CA GLU A 205 27.39 4.76 28.22
C GLU A 205 28.21 3.90 27.26
N GLY A 206 28.70 2.72 27.70
CA GLY A 206 29.46 1.81 26.85
C GLY A 206 28.68 1.35 25.62
N LEU A 207 27.40 0.97 25.77
CA LEU A 207 26.53 0.61 24.64
C LEU A 207 26.31 1.80 23.71
N ARG A 208 26.08 3.00 24.26
CA ARG A 208 25.87 4.21 23.45
C ARG A 208 27.10 4.54 22.60
N ASN A 209 28.28 4.42 23.20
CA ASN A 209 29.57 4.65 22.55
C ASN A 209 29.83 3.59 21.47
N ASP A 210 29.60 2.31 21.76
CA ASP A 210 29.82 1.24 20.80
C ASP A 210 28.89 1.31 19.58
N ILE A 211 27.60 1.62 19.80
CA ILE A 211 26.64 1.84 18.71
C ILE A 211 27.11 3.03 17.85
N THR A 212 27.49 4.14 18.47
CA THR A 212 27.98 5.32 17.75
C THR A 212 29.24 4.99 16.94
N ALA A 213 30.22 4.33 17.55
CA ALA A 213 31.43 3.89 16.90
C ALA A 213 31.16 2.90 15.75
N HIS A 214 30.19 1.99 15.89
CA HIS A 214 29.77 1.10 14.81
C HIS A 214 29.18 1.89 13.63
N LEU A 215 28.28 2.84 13.90
CA LEU A 215 27.66 3.69 12.88
C LEU A 215 28.71 4.55 12.16
N ASP A 216 29.68 5.11 12.89
CA ASP A 216 30.78 5.86 12.31
C ASP A 216 31.67 4.97 11.43
N ARG A 217 31.98 3.74 11.87
CA ARG A 217 32.69 2.75 11.05
C ARG A 217 31.97 2.41 9.75
N MET A 218 30.63 2.44 9.71
CA MET A 218 29.86 2.26 8.48
C MET A 218 30.06 3.42 7.48
N THR A 219 30.40 4.62 7.97
CA THR A 219 30.69 5.78 7.12
C THR A 219 32.17 5.91 6.77
N ALA A 220 33.06 5.16 7.43
CA ALA A 220 34.49 5.20 7.18
C ALA A 220 34.87 4.50 5.85
N LYS A 221 35.88 5.05 5.16
CA LYS A 221 36.49 4.42 3.98
C LYS A 221 37.43 3.30 4.46
N LYS A 222 37.06 2.02 4.29
CA LYS A 222 37.92 0.87 4.66
C LYS A 222 38.60 0.23 3.43
N ARG A 223 39.81 -0.29 3.60
CA ARG A 223 40.41 -1.35 2.75
C ARG A 223 40.12 -2.69 3.43
N SER A 224 39.60 -3.68 2.70
CA SER A 224 39.49 -5.06 3.22
C SER A 224 40.87 -5.69 3.31
N LEU A 225 41.00 -6.77 4.09
CA LEU A 225 42.19 -7.64 4.12
C LEU A 225 42.66 -8.06 2.71
N ASN A 226 41.72 -8.27 1.77
CA ASN A 226 42.02 -8.63 0.37
C ASN A 226 42.26 -7.40 -0.55
N GLY A 227 42.64 -6.25 0.00
CA GLY A 227 42.89 -5.00 -0.74
C GLY A 227 41.66 -4.30 -1.36
N LYS A 228 40.45 -4.89 -1.28
CA LYS A 228 39.21 -4.30 -1.84
C LYS A 228 38.69 -3.16 -0.96
N ARG A 229 38.52 -1.96 -1.52
CA ARG A 229 37.94 -0.80 -0.81
C ARG A 229 36.45 -1.06 -0.50
N ARG A 230 36.08 -1.20 0.78
CA ARG A 230 34.67 -1.16 1.23
C ARG A 230 34.24 0.31 1.29
N ARG A 231 33.20 0.65 0.51
CA ARG A 231 32.73 2.04 0.41
C ARG A 231 31.83 2.40 1.60
N PRO A 232 31.85 3.67 2.06
CA PRO A 232 30.93 4.19 3.06
C PRO A 232 29.46 3.88 2.74
N CYS A 233 28.69 3.53 3.77
CA CYS A 233 27.24 3.45 3.70
C CYS A 233 26.61 4.83 3.49
N LYS A 234 25.44 4.87 2.86
CA LYS A 234 24.65 6.11 2.73
C LYS A 234 24.09 6.52 4.10
N ALA A 235 23.93 7.82 4.33
CA ALA A 235 23.37 8.36 5.58
C ALA A 235 22.00 7.74 5.94
N SER A 236 21.15 7.45 4.94
CA SER A 236 19.87 6.77 5.17
C SER A 236 20.04 5.36 5.72
N THR A 237 21.03 4.60 5.24
CA THR A 237 21.35 3.25 5.75
C THR A 237 21.83 3.32 7.20
N VAL A 238 22.65 4.31 7.54
CA VAL A 238 23.15 4.53 8.91
C VAL A 238 21.99 4.89 9.85
N ARG A 239 21.09 5.78 9.43
CA ARG A 239 19.89 6.14 10.21
C ARG A 239 18.99 4.93 10.46
N THR A 240 18.74 4.10 9.44
CA THR A 240 17.99 2.86 9.59
C THR A 240 18.70 1.91 10.58
N ARG A 241 20.01 1.71 10.42
CA ARG A 241 20.79 0.86 11.34
C ARG A 241 20.68 1.32 12.79
N ARG A 242 20.77 2.63 13.04
CA ARG A 242 20.61 3.21 14.38
C ARG A 242 19.24 2.88 14.96
N ALA A 243 18.17 3.09 14.18
CA ALA A 243 16.82 2.80 14.63
C ALA A 243 16.61 1.31 14.96
N GLU A 244 17.19 0.41 14.16
CA GLU A 244 17.12 -1.04 14.37
C GLU A 244 17.83 -1.47 15.67
N LEU A 245 19.05 -0.99 15.91
CA LEU A 245 19.80 -1.31 17.13
C LEU A 245 19.09 -0.77 18.38
N LEU A 246 18.55 0.45 18.32
CA LEU A 246 17.73 1.03 19.39
C LEU A 246 16.46 0.22 19.66
N ALA A 247 15.78 -0.23 18.60
CA ALA A 247 14.59 -1.05 18.74
C ALA A 247 14.93 -2.42 19.37
N ALA A 248 16.05 -3.04 18.98
CA ALA A 248 16.53 -4.28 19.60
C ALA A 248 16.85 -4.09 21.09
N ALA A 249 17.57 -3.03 21.45
CA ALA A 249 17.91 -2.73 22.85
C ALA A 249 16.66 -2.46 23.72
N ARG A 250 15.68 -1.71 23.20
CA ARG A 250 14.41 -1.49 23.88
C ARG A 250 13.61 -2.78 24.05
N THR A 251 13.61 -3.65 23.04
CA THR A 251 12.98 -4.97 23.14
C THR A 251 13.67 -5.83 24.20
N ALA A 252 15.01 -5.83 24.29
CA ALA A 252 15.75 -6.55 25.32
C ALA A 252 15.31 -6.13 26.74
N VAL A 253 15.26 -4.83 27.01
CA VAL A 253 14.79 -4.30 28.31
C VAL A 253 13.34 -4.68 28.59
N ARG A 254 12.48 -4.61 27.58
CA ARG A 254 11.07 -5.02 27.70
C ARG A 254 10.90 -6.51 28.05
N LEU A 255 11.83 -7.37 27.62
CA LEU A 255 11.87 -8.80 27.96
C LEU A 255 12.45 -9.06 29.36
N GLY A 256 12.67 -8.01 30.16
CA GLY A 256 13.18 -8.09 31.52
C GLY A 256 14.70 -8.25 31.61
N ILE A 257 15.44 -8.01 30.52
CA ILE A 257 16.90 -7.94 30.58
C ILE A 257 17.27 -6.63 31.28
N PRO A 258 18.03 -6.66 32.39
CA PRO A 258 18.41 -5.44 33.10
C PRO A 258 19.11 -4.46 32.16
N ILE A 259 18.71 -3.19 32.21
CA ILE A 259 19.30 -2.17 31.34
C ILE A 259 20.80 -2.02 31.62
N GLU A 260 21.21 -2.21 32.88
CA GLU A 260 22.57 -2.15 33.38
C GLU A 260 23.46 -3.27 32.84
N SER A 261 22.88 -4.42 32.44
CA SER A 261 23.65 -5.52 31.86
C SER A 261 23.97 -5.31 30.38
N LEU A 262 23.28 -4.36 29.71
CA LEU A 262 23.55 -4.00 28.32
C LEU A 262 24.71 -2.99 28.24
N THR A 263 25.86 -3.37 28.78
CA THR A 263 27.03 -2.48 28.95
C THR A 263 27.75 -2.12 27.65
N SER A 264 27.59 -2.93 26.60
CA SER A 264 28.30 -2.82 25.33
C SER A 264 27.43 -3.33 24.17
N LEU A 265 27.84 -3.02 22.93
CA LEU A 265 27.19 -3.61 21.75
C LEU A 265 27.36 -5.14 21.71
N CYS A 266 28.47 -5.66 22.25
CA CYS A 266 28.67 -7.10 22.38
C CYS A 266 27.64 -7.74 23.32
N ALA A 267 27.36 -7.10 24.47
CA ALA A 267 26.34 -7.59 25.41
C ALA A 267 24.94 -7.61 24.78
N LEU A 268 24.60 -6.62 23.94
CA LEU A 268 23.33 -6.58 23.21
C LEU A 268 23.21 -7.68 22.14
N LEU A 269 24.32 -8.00 21.46
CA LEU A 269 24.37 -8.98 20.38
C LEU A 269 24.73 -10.40 20.87
N HIS A 270 24.96 -10.58 22.17
CA HIS A 270 25.21 -11.88 22.77
C HIS A 270 24.04 -12.83 22.47
N PRO A 271 24.28 -14.11 22.10
CA PRO A 271 23.22 -15.01 21.68
C PRO A 271 22.10 -15.12 22.72
N ASP A 272 22.44 -15.13 24.01
CA ASP A 272 21.45 -15.21 25.11
C ASP A 272 20.51 -14.00 25.18
N VAL A 273 20.93 -12.85 24.63
CA VAL A 273 20.14 -11.62 24.54
C VAL A 273 19.45 -11.53 23.19
N SER A 274 20.22 -11.61 22.10
CA SER A 274 19.71 -11.35 20.76
C SER A 274 18.73 -12.41 20.28
N SER A 275 18.90 -13.67 20.66
CA SER A 275 17.96 -14.75 20.28
C SER A 275 16.59 -14.50 20.91
N ARG A 276 16.54 -14.10 22.20
CA ARG A 276 15.29 -13.73 22.88
C ARG A 276 14.62 -12.51 22.24
N VAL A 277 15.41 -11.53 21.82
CA VAL A 277 14.89 -10.35 21.10
C VAL A 277 14.29 -10.75 19.75
N ILE A 278 14.98 -11.59 18.98
CA ILE A 278 14.52 -12.09 17.67
C ILE A 278 13.25 -12.93 17.84
N GLU A 279 13.20 -13.81 18.82
CA GLU A 279 12.04 -14.63 19.15
C GLU A 279 10.83 -13.76 19.50
N ALA A 280 11.01 -12.72 20.32
CA ALA A 280 9.94 -11.77 20.62
C ALA A 280 9.42 -11.03 19.38
N TYR A 281 10.30 -10.69 18.43
CA TYR A 281 9.86 -10.12 17.15
C TYR A 281 9.08 -11.13 16.30
N TRP A 282 9.48 -12.40 16.32
CA TRP A 282 8.75 -13.47 15.63
C TRP A 282 7.36 -13.67 16.25
N GLU A 283 7.26 -13.79 17.57
CA GLU A 283 5.98 -13.91 18.27
C GLU A 283 5.02 -12.74 17.93
N GLU A 284 5.55 -11.52 17.81
CA GLU A 284 4.78 -10.35 17.39
C GLU A 284 4.36 -10.38 15.91
N ASP A 285 5.16 -11.02 15.05
CA ASP A 285 4.86 -11.18 13.64
C ASP A 285 3.74 -12.21 13.41
N GLY A 286 3.61 -13.19 14.30
CA GLY A 286 2.58 -14.23 14.30
C GLY A 286 3.13 -15.60 13.88
N THR A 287 2.41 -16.31 13.00
CA THR A 287 2.81 -17.66 12.57
C THR A 287 4.05 -17.68 11.69
N GLU A 288 4.34 -16.58 10.98
CA GLU A 288 5.51 -16.45 10.11
C GLU A 288 6.27 -15.16 10.43
N PRO A 289 7.61 -15.21 10.49
CA PRO A 289 8.41 -14.01 10.76
C PRO A 289 8.36 -13.07 9.56
N ARG A 290 8.26 -11.77 9.82
CA ARG A 290 8.35 -10.75 8.77
C ARG A 290 9.78 -10.63 8.29
N VAL A 291 9.94 -10.09 7.07
CA VAL A 291 11.25 -9.82 6.45
C VAL A 291 12.17 -9.02 7.36
N TYR A 292 11.64 -8.10 8.16
CA TYR A 292 12.41 -7.35 9.15
C TYR A 292 13.12 -8.27 10.17
N THR A 293 12.38 -9.21 10.75
CA THR A 293 12.86 -10.16 11.76
C THR A 293 13.89 -11.11 11.17
N ILE A 294 13.63 -11.60 9.95
CA ILE A 294 14.59 -12.41 9.19
C ILE A 294 15.89 -11.62 8.95
N ASP A 295 15.77 -10.38 8.47
CA ASP A 295 16.93 -9.52 8.23
C ASP A 295 17.68 -9.21 9.54
N LEU A 296 16.98 -9.06 10.67
CA LEU A 296 17.58 -8.81 11.99
C LEU A 296 18.55 -9.93 12.39
N GLY A 297 18.18 -11.20 12.20
CA GLY A 297 19.06 -12.34 12.48
C GLY A 297 20.38 -12.27 11.69
N TRP A 298 20.29 -12.01 10.37
CA TRP A 298 21.50 -11.81 9.56
C TRP A 298 22.33 -10.61 10.02
N LYS A 299 21.69 -9.50 10.40
CA LYS A 299 22.35 -8.28 10.86
C LYS A 299 23.11 -8.50 12.17
N VAL A 300 22.49 -9.16 13.14
CA VAL A 300 23.12 -9.49 14.43
C VAL A 300 24.40 -10.29 14.21
N LEU A 301 24.31 -11.40 13.47
CA LEU A 301 25.47 -12.23 13.15
C LEU A 301 26.56 -11.44 12.41
N SER A 302 26.17 -10.63 11.42
CA SER A 302 27.12 -9.83 10.64
C SER A 302 27.86 -8.82 11.52
N ILE A 303 27.18 -8.18 12.47
CA ILE A 303 27.81 -7.19 13.36
C ILE A 303 28.69 -7.90 14.39
N ALA A 304 28.24 -9.03 14.96
CA ALA A 304 29.04 -9.83 15.88
C ALA A 304 30.40 -10.25 15.27
N ARG A 305 30.37 -10.77 14.02
CA ARG A 305 31.59 -11.09 13.26
C ARG A 305 32.49 -9.89 13.01
N GLU A 306 31.91 -8.70 12.77
CA GLU A 306 32.69 -7.48 12.54
C GLU A 306 33.34 -6.94 13.82
N LEU A 307 32.78 -7.23 15.00
CA LEU A 307 33.36 -6.84 16.29
C LEU A 307 34.54 -7.75 16.66
N GLY A 308 34.49 -9.03 16.27
CA GLY A 308 35.61 -9.96 16.46
C GLY A 308 35.88 -10.37 17.91
N THR A 309 34.91 -10.16 18.81
CA THR A 309 35.01 -10.44 20.24
C THR A 309 34.25 -11.71 20.67
N PHE A 310 33.51 -12.33 19.76
CA PHE A 310 32.66 -13.50 20.02
C PHE A 310 33.44 -14.79 19.80
N THR A 311 33.11 -15.83 20.56
CA THR A 311 33.66 -17.17 20.35
C THR A 311 33.05 -17.83 19.11
N GLU A 312 33.69 -18.86 18.55
CA GLU A 312 33.12 -19.63 17.44
C GLU A 312 31.78 -20.26 17.83
N GLU A 313 31.67 -20.81 19.05
CA GLU A 313 30.42 -21.38 19.59
C GLU A 313 29.28 -20.33 19.65
N GLU A 314 29.58 -19.09 20.05
CA GLU A 314 28.58 -18.01 20.06
C GLU A 314 28.16 -17.62 18.64
N LEU A 315 29.10 -17.53 17.71
CA LEU A 315 28.81 -17.21 16.31
C LEU A 315 28.00 -18.31 15.62
N ASP A 316 28.24 -19.57 15.97
CA ASP A 316 27.48 -20.72 15.46
C ASP A 316 26.02 -20.67 15.95
N ARG A 317 25.78 -20.39 17.25
CA ARG A 317 24.42 -20.18 17.77
C ARG A 317 23.67 -19.06 17.04
N LEU A 318 24.35 -17.94 16.75
CA LEU A 318 23.74 -16.85 15.97
C LEU A 318 23.48 -17.25 14.51
N ASN A 319 24.33 -18.09 13.94
CA ASN A 319 24.15 -18.59 12.58
C ASN A 319 22.98 -19.58 12.48
N GLU A 320 22.78 -20.44 13.47
CA GLU A 320 21.62 -21.34 13.55
C GLU A 320 20.32 -20.53 13.55
N VAL A 321 20.21 -19.50 14.42
CA VAL A 321 19.04 -18.60 14.45
C VAL A 321 18.80 -17.94 13.09
N ARG A 322 19.86 -17.43 12.45
CA ARG A 322 19.78 -16.87 11.10
C ARG A 322 19.26 -17.90 10.10
N GLU A 323 19.75 -19.13 10.13
CA GLU A 323 19.35 -20.19 9.20
C GLU A 323 17.90 -20.58 9.36
N THR A 324 17.44 -20.76 10.62
CA THR A 324 16.03 -21.01 10.92
C THR A 324 15.13 -19.92 10.35
N LEU A 325 15.49 -18.65 10.51
CA LEU A 325 14.73 -17.53 9.96
C LEU A 325 14.73 -17.48 8.43
N GLU A 326 15.87 -17.78 7.79
CA GLU A 326 16.00 -17.76 6.33
C GLU A 326 15.12 -18.82 5.64
N LEU A 327 14.77 -19.91 6.32
CA LEU A 327 13.79 -20.89 5.82
C LEU A 327 12.42 -20.26 5.52
N TRP A 328 12.06 -19.21 6.25
CA TRP A 328 10.80 -18.48 6.07
C TRP A 328 10.88 -17.36 5.03
N ARG A 329 12.06 -17.11 4.45
CA ARG A 329 12.21 -16.07 3.44
C ARG A 329 11.52 -16.50 2.15
N ARG A 330 10.31 -16.00 1.95
CA ARG A 330 9.60 -16.15 0.68
C ARG A 330 10.36 -15.41 -0.43
N GLY A 331 10.71 -16.14 -1.49
CA GLY A 331 11.14 -15.55 -2.75
C GLY A 331 9.99 -14.83 -3.45
N GLY A 332 10.28 -14.04 -4.48
CA GLY A 332 9.26 -13.39 -5.28
C GLY A 332 8.80 -12.03 -4.77
N MET A 333 7.63 -11.64 -5.26
CA MET A 333 7.05 -10.33 -5.08
C MET A 333 5.99 -10.37 -3.96
N THR A 334 5.86 -9.29 -3.17
CA THR A 334 4.80 -9.17 -2.15
C THR A 334 3.40 -9.24 -2.79
N GLU A 335 2.39 -9.74 -2.07
CA GLU A 335 1.00 -9.83 -2.59
C GLU A 335 0.44 -8.49 -3.07
N LYS A 336 0.80 -7.39 -2.40
CA LYS A 336 0.45 -6.02 -2.83
C LYS A 336 0.92 -5.72 -4.26
N ASN A 337 2.16 -6.09 -4.57
CA ASN A 337 2.74 -5.84 -5.88
C ASN A 337 2.28 -6.89 -6.90
N LEU A 338 2.00 -8.14 -6.49
CA LEU A 338 1.36 -9.14 -7.36
C LEU A 338 -0.04 -8.71 -7.79
N THR A 339 -0.84 -8.18 -6.86
CA THR A 339 -2.18 -7.63 -7.16
C THR A 339 -2.10 -6.52 -8.21
N LEU A 340 -1.12 -5.61 -8.06
CA LEU A 340 -0.87 -4.60 -9.07
C LEU A 340 -0.48 -5.21 -10.41
N VAL A 341 0.44 -6.17 -10.44
CA VAL A 341 0.85 -6.82 -11.68
C VAL A 341 -0.35 -7.46 -12.39
N ARG A 342 -1.23 -8.15 -11.66
CA ARG A 342 -2.48 -8.71 -12.22
C ARG A 342 -3.34 -7.61 -12.88
N GLN A 343 -3.49 -6.46 -12.23
CA GLN A 343 -4.22 -5.31 -12.78
C GLN A 343 -3.53 -4.72 -14.02
N VAL A 344 -2.22 -4.57 -14.01
CA VAL A 344 -1.43 -4.03 -15.13
C VAL A 344 -1.51 -4.94 -16.36
N LEU A 345 -1.46 -6.27 -16.16
CA LEU A 345 -1.53 -7.24 -17.25
C LEU A 345 -2.95 -7.44 -17.81
N SER A 346 -3.97 -6.94 -17.10
CA SER A 346 -5.36 -6.95 -17.55
C SER A 346 -5.55 -5.96 -18.71
N GLU A 347 -6.41 -6.33 -19.67
CA GLU A 347 -6.62 -5.54 -20.89
C GLU A 347 -7.12 -4.11 -20.59
N GLY A 348 -6.60 -3.15 -21.34
CA GLY A 348 -7.02 -1.75 -21.29
C GLY A 348 -6.55 -0.94 -20.06
N VAL A 349 -6.12 -1.57 -18.96
CA VAL A 349 -5.66 -0.84 -17.76
C VAL A 349 -4.36 -0.10 -18.02
N TRP A 350 -3.34 -0.80 -18.51
CA TRP A 350 -2.03 -0.19 -18.77
C TRP A 350 -2.08 0.83 -19.90
N ALA A 351 -2.90 0.60 -20.93
CA ALA A 351 -3.10 1.55 -22.03
C ALA A 351 -3.56 2.94 -21.53
N ARG A 352 -4.40 3.00 -20.49
CA ARG A 352 -4.80 4.27 -19.86
C ARG A 352 -3.62 4.97 -19.19
N VAL A 353 -2.71 4.21 -18.58
CA VAL A 353 -1.48 4.76 -17.98
C VAL A 353 -0.54 5.28 -19.08
N CYS A 354 -0.39 4.55 -20.19
CA CYS A 354 0.43 4.99 -21.34
C CYS A 354 -0.09 6.29 -21.97
N GLY A 355 -1.41 6.48 -22.06
CA GLY A 355 -2.00 7.71 -22.59
C GLY A 355 -1.99 8.90 -21.63
N LEU A 356 -1.67 8.68 -20.35
CA LEU A 356 -1.77 9.69 -19.30
C LEU A 356 -0.84 10.90 -19.51
N PRO A 357 0.45 10.75 -19.88
CA PRO A 357 1.33 11.91 -20.13
C PRO A 357 0.75 12.89 -21.16
N GLY A 358 0.28 12.39 -22.30
CA GLY A 358 -0.33 13.23 -23.34
C GLY A 358 -1.61 13.93 -22.86
N MET A 359 -2.45 13.23 -22.09
CA MET A 359 -3.65 13.84 -21.49
C MET A 359 -3.30 14.96 -20.50
N LEU A 360 -2.30 14.74 -19.63
CA LEU A 360 -1.87 15.74 -18.65
C LEU A 360 -1.23 16.96 -19.33
N MET A 361 -0.47 16.76 -20.41
CA MET A 361 0.10 17.89 -21.14
C MET A 361 -1.00 18.74 -21.81
N LYS A 362 -2.02 18.09 -22.40
CA LYS A 362 -3.21 18.82 -22.91
C LYS A 362 -3.92 19.61 -21.81
N GLN A 363 -4.06 19.02 -20.61
CA GLN A 363 -4.63 19.72 -19.46
C GLN A 363 -3.77 20.91 -19.00
N ALA A 364 -2.44 20.76 -19.01
CA ALA A 364 -1.52 21.85 -18.68
C ALA A 364 -1.67 23.04 -19.64
N ARG A 365 -1.79 22.77 -20.95
CA ARG A 365 -2.02 23.82 -21.97
C ARG A 365 -3.30 24.62 -21.69
N LEU A 366 -4.40 23.93 -21.37
CA LEU A 366 -5.68 24.59 -21.03
C LEU A 366 -5.61 25.44 -19.75
N LEU A 367 -4.77 25.06 -18.79
CA LEU A 367 -4.61 25.78 -17.53
C LEU A 367 -3.60 26.93 -17.61
N ARG A 368 -2.82 27.04 -18.70
CA ARG A 368 -1.62 27.90 -18.79
C ARG A 368 -1.95 29.36 -18.48
N GLU A 369 -3.03 29.89 -19.06
CA GLU A 369 -3.44 31.29 -18.90
C GLU A 369 -4.13 31.56 -17.56
N GLN A 370 -4.83 30.59 -17.00
CA GLN A 370 -5.66 30.78 -15.80
C GLN A 370 -4.90 30.50 -14.51
N ALA A 371 -3.94 29.56 -14.54
CA ALA A 371 -3.24 29.08 -13.35
C ALA A 371 -1.86 28.52 -13.72
N GLN A 372 -0.92 29.42 -14.03
CA GLN A 372 0.41 29.09 -14.55
C GLN A 372 1.17 28.04 -13.70
N VAL A 373 1.19 28.18 -12.37
CA VAL A 373 1.87 27.22 -11.47
C VAL A 373 1.19 25.85 -11.51
N LYS A 374 -0.15 25.81 -11.53
CA LYS A 374 -0.92 24.56 -11.59
C LYS A 374 -0.72 23.86 -12.93
N ALA A 375 -0.69 24.63 -14.02
CA ALA A 375 -0.35 24.13 -15.34
C ALA A 375 1.05 23.50 -15.33
N ALA A 376 2.04 24.19 -14.74
CA ALA A 376 3.40 23.71 -14.68
C ALA A 376 3.57 22.45 -13.83
N VAL A 377 2.90 22.34 -12.67
CA VAL A 377 2.87 21.10 -11.89
C VAL A 377 2.19 19.97 -12.66
N THR A 378 1.16 20.26 -13.48
CA THR A 378 0.48 19.26 -14.30
C THR A 378 1.41 18.74 -15.42
N ALA A 379 2.10 19.63 -16.12
CA ALA A 379 3.12 19.28 -17.12
C ALA A 379 4.29 18.51 -16.49
N GLN A 380 4.74 18.92 -15.30
CA GLN A 380 5.77 18.21 -14.54
C GLN A 380 5.39 16.75 -14.29
N LEU A 381 4.14 16.48 -13.88
CA LEU A 381 3.65 15.12 -13.68
C LEU A 381 3.54 14.34 -14.98
N ALA A 382 3.14 14.99 -16.08
CA ALA A 382 3.14 14.40 -17.42
C ALA A 382 4.54 13.86 -17.78
N VAL A 383 5.57 14.70 -17.65
CA VAL A 383 6.97 14.32 -17.91
C VAL A 383 7.42 13.22 -16.95
N GLY A 384 7.16 13.36 -15.65
CA GLY A 384 7.58 12.36 -14.65
C GLY A 384 7.00 10.97 -14.92
N ILE A 385 5.72 10.89 -15.28
CA ILE A 385 5.05 9.64 -15.67
C ILE A 385 5.60 9.13 -17.00
N GLY A 386 5.78 10.01 -18.00
CA GLY A 386 6.37 9.66 -19.29
C GLY A 386 7.74 9.02 -19.15
N ILE A 387 8.63 9.64 -18.37
CA ILE A 387 9.95 9.07 -18.07
C ILE A 387 9.81 7.69 -17.39
N LEU A 388 8.93 7.53 -16.39
CA LEU A 388 8.78 6.24 -15.71
C LEU A 388 8.22 5.10 -16.60
N LEU A 389 7.47 5.44 -17.66
CA LEU A 389 6.96 4.47 -18.64
C LEU A 389 8.08 3.93 -19.55
N PHE A 390 8.95 4.81 -20.04
CA PHE A 390 10.02 4.45 -21.00
C PHE A 390 11.35 4.10 -20.33
N ALA A 391 11.64 4.74 -19.20
CA ALA A 391 12.83 4.57 -18.38
C ALA A 391 12.40 4.38 -16.92
N PRO A 392 12.07 3.14 -16.49
CA PRO A 392 11.56 2.83 -15.16
C PRO A 392 12.67 2.95 -14.09
N VAL A 393 13.15 4.18 -13.88
CA VAL A 393 14.24 4.50 -12.97
C VAL A 393 13.76 4.53 -11.53
N ARG A 394 14.70 4.54 -10.57
CA ARG A 394 14.32 4.68 -9.17
C ARG A 394 13.82 6.09 -8.91
N LEU A 395 12.87 6.24 -7.99
CA LEU A 395 12.34 7.55 -7.59
C LEU A 395 13.43 8.58 -7.24
N ALA A 396 14.47 8.16 -6.52
CA ALA A 396 15.60 9.05 -6.19
C ALA A 396 16.36 9.54 -7.44
N ASN A 397 16.49 8.68 -8.47
CA ASN A 397 17.08 9.06 -9.74
C ASN A 397 16.14 9.99 -10.51
N LEU A 398 14.85 9.66 -10.57
CA LEU A 398 13.83 10.48 -11.24
C LEU A 398 13.79 11.90 -10.67
N SER A 399 13.69 12.04 -9.34
CA SER A 399 13.66 13.35 -8.69
C SER A 399 14.97 14.11 -8.88
N GLY A 400 16.10 13.40 -8.93
CA GLY A 400 17.44 13.99 -9.05
C GLY A 400 17.91 14.22 -10.47
N ILE A 401 17.05 14.12 -11.50
CA ILE A 401 17.46 14.39 -12.89
C ILE A 401 17.88 15.85 -13.03
N LYS A 402 19.09 16.07 -13.51
CA LYS A 402 19.56 17.37 -13.98
C LYS A 402 19.62 17.45 -15.49
N LEU A 403 19.24 18.60 -16.02
CA LEU A 403 19.47 18.99 -17.41
C LEU A 403 20.98 19.07 -17.66
N ASP A 404 21.40 18.67 -18.86
CA ASP A 404 22.78 18.69 -19.36
C ASP A 404 23.78 17.76 -18.62
N GLU A 405 23.42 17.21 -17.46
CA GLU A 405 24.18 16.18 -16.75
C GLU A 405 23.55 14.79 -16.92
N ASN A 406 22.28 14.62 -16.55
CA ASN A 406 21.58 13.33 -16.63
C ASN A 406 20.67 13.25 -17.85
N LEU A 407 20.03 14.35 -18.22
CA LEU A 407 19.19 14.44 -19.40
C LEU A 407 19.93 15.26 -20.45
N ILE A 408 20.49 14.56 -21.44
CA ILE A 408 21.41 15.15 -22.44
C ILE A 408 20.87 14.94 -23.86
N LYS A 409 21.31 15.77 -24.81
CA LYS A 409 21.06 15.59 -26.25
C LYS A 409 22.38 15.36 -26.99
N PRO A 410 22.86 14.09 -27.09
CA PRO A 410 24.21 13.81 -27.59
C PRO A 410 24.43 14.22 -29.05
N GLY A 411 23.37 14.20 -29.87
CA GLY A 411 23.40 14.63 -31.26
C GLY A 411 23.12 16.13 -31.45
N GLY A 412 23.13 16.93 -30.37
CA GLY A 412 22.82 18.35 -30.39
C GLY A 412 21.34 18.69 -30.17
N PRO A 413 20.96 19.98 -30.23
CA PRO A 413 19.64 20.46 -29.75
C PRO A 413 18.41 19.84 -30.41
N GLN A 414 18.54 19.36 -31.65
CA GLN A 414 17.47 18.73 -32.43
C GLN A 414 17.44 17.20 -32.26
N SER A 415 18.41 16.61 -31.56
CA SER A 415 18.43 15.17 -31.31
C SER A 415 17.52 14.80 -30.13
N PRO A 416 16.98 13.57 -30.11
CA PRO A 416 16.22 13.07 -28.98
C PRO A 416 17.04 13.10 -27.69
N TYR A 417 16.34 13.28 -26.57
CA TYR A 417 16.99 13.18 -25.27
C TYR A 417 17.52 11.77 -25.03
N ARG A 418 18.59 11.70 -24.26
CA ARG A 418 19.13 10.49 -23.68
C ARG A 418 19.22 10.68 -22.18
N LEU A 419 18.65 9.75 -21.44
CA LEU A 419 18.68 9.75 -19.99
C LEU A 419 19.82 8.86 -19.51
N VAL A 420 20.82 9.47 -18.86
CA VAL A 420 22.07 8.85 -18.42
C VAL A 420 22.19 8.96 -16.90
N PHE A 421 22.40 7.82 -16.25
CA PHE A 421 22.81 7.77 -14.85
C PHE A 421 24.10 6.97 -14.73
N PRO A 422 25.24 7.64 -14.48
CA PRO A 422 26.47 6.96 -14.17
C PRO A 422 26.36 6.08 -12.93
N HIS A 423 27.24 5.10 -12.83
CA HIS A 423 27.27 4.10 -11.78
C HIS A 423 27.41 4.72 -10.37
N TYR A 424 27.89 5.95 -10.22
CA TYR A 424 27.95 6.63 -8.93
C TYR A 424 26.60 7.21 -8.48
N ASP A 425 25.69 7.52 -9.41
CA ASP A 425 24.36 8.08 -9.13
C ASP A 425 23.30 7.02 -8.86
N VAL A 426 23.54 5.77 -9.26
CA VAL A 426 22.57 4.68 -9.13
C VAL A 426 22.88 3.75 -7.95
N LYS A 427 21.84 3.31 -7.23
CA LYS A 427 21.96 2.39 -6.06
C LYS A 427 22.78 1.13 -6.37
N ASN A 428 22.66 0.59 -7.58
CA ASN A 428 23.28 -0.67 -7.98
C ASN A 428 24.62 -0.52 -8.71
N ARG A 429 25.04 0.71 -9.00
CA ARG A 429 26.27 1.04 -9.73
C ARG A 429 26.40 0.36 -11.10
N VAL A 430 25.30 0.33 -11.82
CA VAL A 430 25.24 -0.07 -13.23
C VAL A 430 24.88 1.19 -13.99
N ASP A 431 25.72 1.60 -14.94
CA ASP A 431 25.40 2.73 -15.81
C ASP A 431 24.05 2.46 -16.48
N LEU A 432 23.15 3.44 -16.40
CA LEU A 432 21.85 3.37 -17.03
C LEU A 432 21.80 4.39 -18.14
N GLU A 433 21.44 3.92 -19.33
CA GLU A 433 21.31 4.76 -20.51
C GLU A 433 20.01 4.39 -21.20
N TYR A 434 19.12 5.36 -21.34
CA TYR A 434 17.84 5.21 -22.01
C TYR A 434 17.75 6.23 -23.13
N PRO A 435 17.80 5.82 -24.41
CA PRO A 435 17.39 6.69 -25.51
C PRO A 435 15.90 6.96 -25.39
N LEU A 436 15.51 8.23 -25.44
CA LEU A 436 14.11 8.63 -25.48
C LEU A 436 13.72 8.85 -26.95
N ASP A 437 12.45 8.61 -27.28
CA ASP A 437 11.92 8.87 -28.61
C ASP A 437 11.59 10.36 -28.82
N ASP A 438 11.22 10.71 -30.06
CA ASP A 438 10.86 12.08 -30.43
C ASP A 438 9.61 12.57 -29.68
N GLU A 439 8.66 11.68 -29.41
CA GLU A 439 7.40 11.99 -28.75
C GLU A 439 7.63 12.40 -27.30
N LEU A 440 8.37 11.60 -26.54
CA LEU A 440 8.74 11.92 -25.17
C LEU A 440 9.71 13.11 -25.12
N THR A 441 10.62 13.22 -26.08
CA THR A 441 11.52 14.38 -26.20
C THR A 441 10.73 15.67 -26.36
N SER A 442 9.76 15.70 -27.27
CA SER A 442 8.91 16.87 -27.51
C SER A 442 8.10 17.24 -26.27
N LEU A 443 7.59 16.23 -25.55
CA LEU A 443 6.85 16.43 -24.30
C LEU A 443 7.76 17.00 -23.19
N ILE A 444 9.02 16.57 -23.11
CA ILE A 444 10.00 17.10 -22.16
C ILE A 444 10.41 18.52 -22.54
N ASP A 445 10.70 18.79 -23.82
CA ASP A 445 11.07 20.12 -24.29
C ASP A 445 9.96 21.13 -23.99
N GLU A 446 8.70 20.82 -24.29
CA GLU A 446 7.58 21.70 -23.97
C GLU A 446 7.54 22.00 -22.46
N TYR A 447 7.68 21.00 -21.59
CA TYR A 447 7.76 21.24 -20.15
C TYR A 447 8.95 22.14 -19.77
N VAL A 448 10.15 21.86 -20.29
CA VAL A 448 11.37 22.59 -19.94
C VAL A 448 11.30 24.06 -20.35
N TYR A 449 10.78 24.37 -21.54
CA TYR A 449 10.74 25.74 -22.06
C TYR A 449 9.50 26.51 -21.61
N ASP A 450 8.32 25.89 -21.59
CA ASP A 450 7.05 26.60 -21.38
C ASP A 450 6.54 26.61 -19.94
N TYR A 451 6.90 25.61 -19.14
CA TYR A 451 6.27 25.37 -17.83
C TYR A 451 7.25 25.40 -16.66
N ARG A 452 8.42 24.79 -16.81
CA ARG A 452 9.46 24.72 -15.78
C ARG A 452 9.89 26.10 -15.26
N PRO A 453 9.98 27.18 -16.06
CA PRO A 453 10.34 28.51 -15.54
C PRO A 453 9.42 29.00 -14.41
N ALA A 454 8.13 28.68 -14.46
CA ALA A 454 7.18 29.04 -13.40
C ALA A 454 7.45 28.30 -12.07
N LEU A 455 8.08 27.12 -12.13
CA LEU A 455 8.43 26.33 -10.94
C LEU A 455 9.78 26.72 -10.33
N LEU A 456 10.67 27.31 -11.14
CA LEU A 456 11.98 27.77 -10.69
C LEU A 456 11.92 29.01 -9.79
N ARG A 457 10.84 29.81 -9.89
CA ARG A 457 10.63 31.01 -9.06
C ARG A 457 11.84 31.97 -9.09
N GLY A 458 12.47 32.12 -10.25
CA GLY A 458 13.65 32.98 -10.44
C GLY A 458 15.00 32.32 -10.13
N SER A 459 15.02 31.05 -9.70
CA SER A 459 16.26 30.27 -9.56
C SER A 459 16.83 29.83 -10.91
N ASN A 460 18.16 29.67 -11.00
CA ASN A 460 18.87 29.14 -12.17
C ASN A 460 19.39 27.70 -11.97
N GLU A 461 18.71 26.92 -11.13
CA GLU A 461 19.09 25.53 -10.89
C GLU A 461 18.82 24.64 -12.12
N SER A 462 19.61 23.59 -12.31
CA SER A 462 19.52 22.68 -13.47
C SER A 462 18.59 21.47 -13.27
N TRP A 463 17.89 21.38 -12.13
CA TRP A 463 17.00 20.23 -11.86
C TRP A 463 15.83 20.19 -12.83
N LEU A 464 15.61 19.06 -13.50
CA LEU A 464 14.42 18.86 -14.34
C LEU A 464 13.14 19.09 -13.51
N PHE A 465 13.16 18.63 -12.25
CA PHE A 465 12.05 18.77 -11.31
C PHE A 465 12.44 19.61 -10.09
N PRO A 466 12.31 20.95 -10.15
CA PRO A 466 12.67 21.81 -9.03
C PRO A 466 11.72 21.62 -7.83
N GLY A 467 12.28 21.77 -6.63
CA GLY A 467 11.57 21.80 -5.36
C GLY A 467 11.14 23.22 -4.96
N GLU A 468 10.29 23.34 -3.93
CA GLU A 468 9.84 24.66 -3.46
C GLU A 468 10.87 25.39 -2.59
N ALA A 469 11.65 24.64 -1.82
CA ALA A 469 12.68 25.17 -0.92
C ALA A 469 14.07 25.26 -1.58
N GLY A 470 14.13 25.31 -2.92
CA GLY A 470 15.35 25.11 -3.68
C GLY A 470 15.76 23.62 -3.77
N GLY A 471 16.72 23.33 -4.65
CA GLY A 471 17.11 21.98 -4.98
C GLY A 471 16.05 21.22 -5.79
N HIS A 472 16.22 19.90 -5.86
CA HIS A 472 15.25 19.05 -6.55
C HIS A 472 14.04 18.73 -5.67
N LYS A 473 12.96 18.32 -6.31
CA LYS A 473 11.73 17.91 -5.64
C LYS A 473 11.96 16.74 -4.68
N SER A 474 11.34 16.78 -3.51
CA SER A 474 11.36 15.68 -2.55
C SER A 474 10.77 14.42 -3.16
N GLY A 475 11.48 13.28 -3.04
CA GLY A 475 11.01 12.01 -3.59
C GLY A 475 9.67 11.56 -3.02
N SER A 476 9.44 11.74 -1.72
CA SER A 476 8.16 11.37 -1.07
C SER A 476 6.97 12.12 -1.68
N THR A 477 7.04 13.45 -1.69
CA THR A 477 6.03 14.33 -2.29
C THR A 477 5.83 14.04 -3.77
N PHE A 478 6.91 13.82 -4.52
CA PHE A 478 6.79 13.54 -5.95
C PHE A 478 6.10 12.19 -6.21
N SER A 479 6.43 11.16 -5.42
CA SER A 479 5.79 9.85 -5.57
C SER A 479 4.32 9.88 -5.19
N GLU A 480 3.94 10.66 -4.18
CA GLU A 480 2.53 10.87 -3.81
C GLU A 480 1.76 11.56 -4.92
N GLN A 481 2.30 12.66 -5.47
CA GLN A 481 1.65 13.37 -6.57
C GLN A 481 1.49 12.53 -7.84
N ILE A 482 2.49 11.70 -8.19
CA ILE A 482 2.39 10.74 -9.30
C ILE A 482 1.27 9.74 -9.00
N MET A 483 1.29 9.13 -7.82
CA MET A 483 0.31 8.12 -7.42
C MET A 483 -1.12 8.67 -7.47
N ASP A 484 -1.36 9.82 -6.85
CA ASP A 484 -2.69 10.44 -6.81
C ASP A 484 -3.16 10.81 -8.22
N ARG A 485 -2.25 11.27 -9.08
CA ARG A 485 -2.59 11.63 -10.46
C ARG A 485 -2.92 10.43 -11.33
N VAL A 486 -2.15 9.33 -11.20
CA VAL A 486 -2.44 8.08 -11.91
C VAL A 486 -3.75 7.48 -11.41
N GLU A 487 -3.98 7.46 -10.10
CA GLU A 487 -5.21 6.92 -9.51
C GLU A 487 -6.44 7.70 -9.96
N SER A 488 -6.38 9.04 -9.90
CA SER A 488 -7.48 9.91 -10.33
C SER A 488 -7.83 9.81 -11.82
N ALA A 489 -6.87 9.41 -12.66
CA ALA A 489 -7.08 9.34 -14.10
C ALA A 489 -7.45 7.93 -14.57
N THR A 490 -6.93 6.90 -13.91
CA THR A 490 -6.95 5.52 -14.43
C THR A 490 -7.67 4.53 -13.52
N GLY A 491 -7.92 4.90 -12.26
CA GLY A 491 -8.36 4.02 -11.18
C GLY A 491 -7.26 3.12 -10.62
N LEU A 492 -6.04 3.19 -11.16
CA LEU A 492 -4.89 2.39 -10.72
C LEU A 492 -4.03 3.18 -9.74
N ARG A 493 -3.90 2.68 -8.51
CA ARG A 493 -2.99 3.26 -7.53
C ARG A 493 -1.57 2.74 -7.75
N LEU A 494 -0.71 3.58 -8.33
CA LEU A 494 0.63 3.22 -8.80
C LEU A 494 1.71 4.15 -8.23
N THR A 495 2.63 3.62 -7.42
CA THR A 495 3.81 4.36 -6.95
C THR A 495 4.95 4.33 -7.97
N ALA A 496 5.92 5.25 -7.86
CA ALA A 496 7.07 5.29 -8.76
C ALA A 496 7.89 3.98 -8.77
N HIS A 497 8.00 3.29 -7.62
CA HIS A 497 8.68 1.98 -7.59
C HIS A 497 7.89 0.90 -8.35
N GLN A 498 6.57 0.98 -8.31
CA GLN A 498 5.70 -0.01 -8.94
C GLN A 498 5.68 0.08 -10.47
N PHE A 499 6.01 1.23 -11.08
CA PHE A 499 6.29 1.32 -12.52
C PHE A 499 7.37 0.32 -12.96
N ARG A 500 8.36 0.05 -12.10
CA ARG A 500 9.41 -0.94 -12.37
C ARG A 500 8.89 -2.37 -12.41
N HIS A 501 7.93 -2.70 -11.54
CA HIS A 501 7.28 -4.00 -11.56
C HIS A 501 6.35 -4.13 -12.76
N ALA A 502 5.62 -3.06 -13.11
CA ALA A 502 4.78 -3.01 -14.29
C ALA A 502 5.61 -3.23 -15.57
N ALA A 503 6.70 -2.48 -15.77
CA ALA A 503 7.57 -2.61 -16.94
C ALA A 503 8.12 -4.03 -17.10
N ALA A 504 8.62 -4.64 -16.02
CA ALA A 504 9.10 -6.02 -16.03
C ALA A 504 7.99 -7.03 -16.37
N ALA A 505 6.82 -6.89 -15.75
CA ALA A 505 5.69 -7.79 -15.99
C ALA A 505 5.18 -7.70 -17.43
N ILE A 506 5.07 -6.49 -17.98
CA ILE A 506 4.64 -6.28 -19.37
C ILE A 506 5.66 -6.87 -20.33
N TRP A 507 6.95 -6.61 -20.12
CA TRP A 507 8.00 -7.18 -20.97
C TRP A 507 7.94 -8.71 -20.98
N LEU A 508 7.91 -9.32 -19.79
CA LEU A 508 7.89 -10.78 -19.65
C LEU A 508 6.59 -11.42 -20.16
N LYS A 509 5.45 -10.70 -20.12
CA LYS A 509 4.20 -11.15 -20.74
C LYS A 509 4.36 -11.32 -22.26
N HIS A 510 5.16 -10.49 -22.92
CA HIS A 510 5.39 -10.57 -24.36
C HIS A 510 6.64 -11.38 -24.73
N HIS A 511 7.61 -11.51 -23.80
CA HIS A 511 8.87 -12.21 -23.98
C HIS A 511 9.18 -13.11 -22.77
N PRO A 512 8.52 -14.28 -22.67
CA PRO A 512 8.71 -15.20 -21.54
C PRO A 512 10.18 -15.63 -21.41
N GLY A 513 10.69 -15.72 -20.19
CA GLY A 513 12.08 -16.11 -19.92
C GLY A 513 13.15 -15.05 -20.19
N ASP A 514 12.83 -13.90 -20.81
CA ASP A 514 13.81 -12.83 -21.10
C ASP A 514 14.10 -11.95 -19.87
N TYR A 515 14.71 -12.57 -18.85
CA TYR A 515 15.11 -11.91 -17.62
C TYR A 515 16.33 -11.00 -17.79
N GLU A 516 17.14 -11.20 -18.83
CA GLU A 516 18.34 -10.40 -19.07
C GLU A 516 17.98 -9.00 -19.55
N THR A 517 17.01 -8.86 -20.45
CA THR A 517 16.52 -7.52 -20.85
C THR A 517 15.93 -6.79 -19.65
N VAL A 518 15.10 -7.47 -18.84
CA VAL A 518 14.56 -6.87 -17.60
C VAL A 518 15.67 -6.47 -16.64
N ARG A 519 16.72 -7.29 -16.48
CA ARG A 519 17.88 -6.96 -15.64
C ARG A 519 18.54 -5.66 -16.11
N ARG A 520 18.77 -5.51 -17.42
CA ARG A 520 19.39 -4.32 -18.02
C ARG A 520 18.50 -3.09 -17.88
N VAL A 521 17.23 -3.18 -18.31
CA VAL A 521 16.24 -2.10 -18.24
C VAL A 521 16.05 -1.59 -16.81
N LEU A 522 16.06 -2.49 -15.82
CA LEU A 522 15.92 -2.11 -14.41
C LEU A 522 17.26 -1.75 -13.73
N GLY A 523 18.41 -1.98 -14.36
CA GLY A 523 19.72 -1.77 -13.75
C GLY A 523 19.97 -2.67 -12.54
N HIS A 524 19.55 -3.94 -12.60
CA HIS A 524 19.86 -4.94 -11.58
C HIS A 524 21.27 -5.48 -11.80
N ARG A 525 22.08 -5.52 -10.75
CA ARG A 525 23.47 -6.02 -10.86
C ARG A 525 23.52 -7.53 -11.09
N ASN A 526 22.66 -8.27 -10.38
CA ASN A 526 22.62 -9.73 -10.41
C ASN A 526 21.32 -10.19 -11.09
N ILE A 527 21.44 -11.04 -12.11
CA ILE A 527 20.30 -11.64 -12.80
C ILE A 527 19.45 -12.50 -11.86
N GLN A 528 20.07 -13.18 -10.88
CA GLN A 528 19.37 -14.00 -9.89
C GLN A 528 18.41 -13.17 -9.03
N THR A 529 18.69 -11.87 -8.84
CA THR A 529 17.75 -10.96 -8.18
C THR A 529 16.52 -10.75 -9.07
N THR A 530 16.71 -10.49 -10.36
CA THR A 530 15.60 -10.35 -11.32
C THR A 530 14.78 -11.63 -11.40
N ILE A 531 15.41 -12.79 -11.59
CA ILE A 531 14.74 -14.09 -11.65
C ILE A 531 13.95 -14.30 -10.35
N ARG A 532 14.57 -14.14 -9.17
CA ARG A 532 13.87 -14.35 -7.90
C ARG A 532 12.65 -13.46 -7.71
N PHE A 533 12.66 -12.23 -8.22
CA PHE A 533 11.54 -11.29 -8.07
C PHE A 533 10.39 -11.53 -9.07
N TYR A 534 10.71 -12.00 -10.27
CA TYR A 534 9.74 -12.07 -11.38
C TYR A 534 9.43 -13.50 -11.84
N CYS A 535 10.19 -14.50 -11.40
CA CYS A 535 9.87 -15.91 -11.53
C CYS A 535 8.49 -16.17 -10.90
N GLY A 536 7.61 -16.85 -11.64
CA GLY A 536 6.21 -17.06 -11.29
C GLY A 536 5.22 -16.14 -11.99
N LEU A 537 5.65 -15.03 -12.61
CA LEU A 537 4.77 -14.30 -13.56
C LEU A 537 4.48 -15.13 -14.80
N GLU A 538 5.43 -15.98 -15.20
CA GLU A 538 5.28 -16.97 -16.27
C GLU A 538 4.15 -17.96 -15.97
N THR A 539 3.85 -18.27 -14.71
CA THR A 539 2.74 -19.18 -14.36
C THR A 539 1.39 -18.59 -14.76
N ILE A 540 1.20 -17.28 -14.56
CA ILE A 540 -0.03 -16.58 -14.99
C ILE A 540 -0.17 -16.68 -16.51
N GLN A 541 0.92 -16.49 -17.23
CA GLN A 541 0.94 -16.57 -18.69
C GLN A 541 0.79 -18.00 -19.20
N ALA A 542 1.48 -18.97 -18.62
CA ALA A 542 1.40 -20.38 -18.99
C ALA A 542 -0.04 -20.88 -18.85
N ASN A 543 -0.73 -20.48 -17.77
CA ASN A 543 -2.15 -20.79 -17.59
C ASN A 543 -3.05 -20.07 -18.62
N ALA A 544 -2.73 -18.82 -19.00
CA ALA A 544 -3.45 -18.12 -20.06
C ALA A 544 -3.27 -18.79 -21.43
N MET A 545 -2.03 -19.11 -21.81
CA MET A 545 -1.69 -19.83 -23.05
C MET A 545 -2.34 -21.22 -23.09
N PHE A 546 -2.31 -21.95 -21.97
CA PHE A 546 -3.02 -23.22 -21.84
C PHE A 546 -4.53 -23.02 -22.01
N GLY A 547 -5.11 -22.00 -21.38
CA GLY A 547 -6.53 -21.66 -21.53
C GLY A 547 -6.91 -21.29 -22.97
N ASP A 548 -6.04 -20.58 -23.70
CA ASP A 548 -6.22 -20.26 -25.12
C ASP A 548 -6.13 -21.51 -26.00
N MET A 549 -5.17 -22.40 -25.72
CA MET A 549 -5.04 -23.70 -26.39
C MET A 549 -6.29 -24.55 -26.18
N ILE A 550 -6.78 -24.67 -24.94
CA ILE A 550 -8.03 -25.39 -24.63
C ILE A 550 -9.22 -24.73 -25.34
N ARG A 551 -9.32 -23.39 -25.34
CA ARG A 551 -10.38 -22.68 -26.09
C ARG A 551 -10.29 -22.94 -27.59
N GLY A 552 -9.09 -23.07 -28.15
CA GLY A 552 -8.87 -23.49 -29.53
C GLY A 552 -9.41 -24.90 -29.80
N LEU A 553 -9.12 -25.85 -28.91
CA LEU A 553 -9.60 -27.23 -28.99
C LEU A 553 -11.12 -27.35 -28.75
N MET A 554 -11.72 -26.43 -27.98
CA MET A 554 -13.15 -26.39 -27.69
C MET A 554 -13.99 -25.73 -28.80
N ARG A 555 -13.37 -25.02 -29.75
CA ARG A 555 -14.09 -24.53 -30.93
C ARG A 555 -14.30 -25.73 -31.87
N PRO A 556 -15.52 -26.27 -32.03
CA PRO A 556 -15.76 -27.31 -33.01
C PRO A 556 -15.38 -26.77 -34.38
N GLU A 557 -14.69 -27.59 -35.18
CA GLU A 557 -14.46 -27.35 -36.59
C GLU A 557 -15.82 -27.13 -37.29
N LEU A 558 -16.27 -25.88 -37.38
CA LEU A 558 -17.34 -25.45 -38.28
C LEU A 558 -16.77 -25.26 -39.71
N THR A 559 -15.97 -26.23 -40.15
CA THR A 559 -15.48 -26.34 -41.53
C THR A 559 -15.37 -27.82 -41.88
N GLY A 560 -16.48 -28.36 -42.34
CA GLY A 560 -16.60 -29.66 -42.98
C GLY A 560 -17.97 -29.72 -43.63
N ALA A 561 -18.03 -29.27 -44.88
CA ALA A 561 -19.17 -29.42 -45.78
C ALA A 561 -19.47 -30.90 -46.07
#